data_AF-A1X6G8-F1
#
_entry.id   AF-A1X6G8-F1
#
_cell.length_a   1.000
_cell.length_b   1.000
_cell.length_c   1.000
_cell.angle_alpha   90.00
_cell.angle_beta   90.00
_cell.angle_gamma   90.00
#
_symmetry.space_group_name_H-M   'P 1'
#
loop_
_entity.id
_entity.type
_entity.pdbx_description
1 polymer ?
#
loop_
_entity_poly.entity_id
_entity_poly.type
_entity_poly.pdbx_seq_one_letter_code
_entity_poly.pdbx_strand_id
1 'polypeptide(L)' 'QGRNEFVIRLQPSEAMYMKLTVKKPGLEMATEQSELDLSYGMRYQDVKIPEAYERLILDTIRGDQQHFVRRDELK' A
#
# COMPACT_ATOMS: atom_id res chain seq x y z
N GLN A 1 -11.36 9.12 -21.25
CA GLN A 1 -11.59 8.87 -19.81
C GLN A 1 -10.70 7.71 -19.41
N GLY A 2 -9.80 7.91 -18.44
CA GLY A 2 -8.87 6.86 -18.00
C GLY A 2 -9.49 5.99 -16.91
N ARG A 3 -9.11 4.71 -16.86
CA ARG A 3 -9.55 3.77 -15.82
C ARG A 3 -8.98 4.20 -14.47
N ASN A 4 -9.77 4.07 -13.40
CA ASN A 4 -9.26 4.26 -12.05
C ASN A 4 -8.32 3.11 -11.69
N GLU A 5 -7.20 3.42 -11.05
CA GLU A 5 -6.21 2.42 -10.64
C GLU A 5 -5.98 2.55 -9.14
N PHE A 6 -6.05 1.43 -8.43
CA PHE A 6 -5.62 1.34 -7.05
C PHE A 6 -4.30 0.59 -7.02
N VAL A 7 -3.24 1.28 -6.61
CA VAL A 7 -1.87 0.75 -6.64
C VAL A 7 -1.35 0.62 -5.22
N ILE A 8 -0.95 -0.59 -4.88
CA ILE A 8 -0.21 -0.90 -3.65
C ILE A 8 1.21 -1.24 -4.07
N ARG A 9 2.16 -0.38 -3.71
CA ARG A 9 3.58 -0.61 -3.92
C ARG A 9 4.17 -1.20 -2.64
N LEU A 10 4.59 -2.45 -2.70
CA LEU A 10 5.28 -3.09 -1.59
C LEU A 10 6.71 -2.57 -1.46
N GLN A 11 7.57 -2.73 -2.47
CA GLN A 11 8.96 -2.27 -2.42
C GLN A 11 9.48 -1.92 -3.83
N PRO A 12 10.47 -1.00 -3.96
CA PRO A 12 10.98 -0.09 -2.94
C PRO A 12 10.05 1.13 -2.73
N SER A 13 10.18 1.79 -1.57
CA SER A 13 9.35 2.94 -1.16
C SER A 13 7.86 2.61 -1.09
N GLU A 14 7.48 1.96 0.02
CA GLU A 14 6.12 1.57 0.37
C GLU A 14 5.15 2.74 0.19
N ALA A 15 4.20 2.58 -0.72
CA ALA A 15 3.22 3.61 -1.04
C ALA A 15 1.90 3.00 -1.47
N MET A 16 0.83 3.72 -1.20
CA MET A 16 -0.51 3.38 -1.67
C MET A 16 -1.08 4.60 -2.36
N TYR A 17 -1.46 4.47 -3.62
CA TYR A 17 -2.09 5.58 -4.33
C TYR A 17 -3.24 5.13 -5.21
N MET A 18 -4.20 6.04 -5.38
CA MET A 18 -5.36 5.82 -6.23
C MET A 18 -5.39 6.89 -7.32
N LYS A 19 -5.31 6.45 -8.59
CA LYS A 19 -5.48 7.33 -9.75
C LYS A 19 -6.97 7.45 -10.05
N LEU A 20 -7.48 8.67 -10.04
CA LEU A 20 -8.89 8.98 -10.21
C LEU A 20 -9.05 10.11 -11.21
N THR A 21 -10.18 10.12 -11.90
CA THR A 21 -10.58 11.29 -12.68
C THR A 21 -11.33 12.26 -11.76
N VAL A 22 -10.78 13.45 -11.57
CA VAL A 22 -11.37 14.52 -10.75
C VAL A 22 -11.67 15.74 -11.60
N LYS A 23 -12.54 16.63 -11.10
CA LYS A 23 -12.75 17.94 -11.74
C LYS A 23 -11.45 18.73 -11.64
N LYS A 24 -10.99 19.29 -12.76
CA LYS A 24 -9.87 20.22 -12.78
C LYS A 24 -10.20 21.44 -11.90
N PRO A 25 -9.34 21.80 -10.93
CA PRO A 25 -9.52 23.02 -10.14
C PRO A 25 -9.58 24.24 -11.07
N GLY A 26 -10.66 25.00 -11.00
CA GLY A 26 -10.89 26.16 -11.85
C GLY A 26 -12.36 26.40 -12.19
N LEU A 27 -12.57 27.41 -13.05
CA LEU A 27 -13.89 27.83 -13.54
C LEU A 27 -14.40 26.95 -14.69
N GLU A 28 -13.52 26.21 -15.35
CA GLU A 28 -13.87 25.32 -16.45
C GLU A 28 -14.49 24.00 -15.94
N MET A 29 -15.41 23.44 -16.72
CA MET A 29 -15.98 22.11 -16.49
C MET A 29 -15.18 21.04 -17.23
N ALA A 30 -13.89 20.97 -16.93
CA ALA A 30 -12.98 19.96 -17.45
C ALA A 30 -12.60 18.95 -16.37
N THR A 31 -12.35 17.71 -16.77
CA THR A 31 -11.87 16.64 -15.89
C THR A 31 -10.42 16.31 -16.17
N GLU A 32 -9.63 16.02 -15.13
CA GLU A 32 -8.24 15.58 -15.24
C GLU A 32 -7.97 14.35 -14.39
N GLN A 33 -6.90 13.61 -14.71
CA GLN A 33 -6.44 12.54 -13.82
C GLN A 33 -5.62 13.14 -12.69
N SER A 34 -5.96 12.76 -11.46
CA SER A 34 -5.25 13.12 -10.24
C SER A 34 -5.00 11.86 -9.41
N GLU A 35 -4.11 11.97 -8.43
CA GLU A 35 -3.69 10.89 -7.56
C GLU A 35 -3.97 11.25 -6.10
N LEU A 36 -4.54 10.29 -5.36
CA LEU A 36 -4.58 10.32 -3.91
C LEU A 36 -3.42 9.46 -3.43
N ASP A 37 -2.36 10.06 -2.89
CA ASP A 37 -1.14 9.36 -2.48
C ASP A 37 -1.01 9.25 -0.94
N LEU A 38 -0.57 8.07 -0.50
CA LEU A 38 -0.09 7.78 0.84
C LEU A 38 1.28 7.10 0.73
N SER A 39 2.33 7.91 0.79
CA SER A 39 3.71 7.45 0.88
C SER A 39 4.12 7.21 2.33
N TYR A 40 4.49 5.97 2.70
CA TYR A 40 4.84 5.61 4.08
C TYR A 40 6.06 6.38 4.58
N GLY A 41 7.09 6.52 3.73
CA GLY A 41 8.31 7.26 4.05
C GLY A 41 8.09 8.74 4.35
N MET A 42 7.06 9.38 3.77
CA MET A 42 6.72 10.78 4.07
C MET A 42 5.78 10.90 5.27
N ARG A 43 4.83 9.97 5.42
CA ARG A 43 3.76 10.07 6.43
C ARG A 43 4.15 9.54 7.81
N TYR A 44 5.07 8.57 7.86
CA TYR A 44 5.48 7.84 9.06
C TYR A 44 6.99 7.83 9.24
N GLN A 45 7.62 9.02 9.18
CA GLN A 45 9.07 9.17 9.26
C GLN A 45 9.69 8.57 10.54
N ASP A 46 8.97 8.62 11.67
CA ASP A 46 9.44 8.11 12.96
C ASP A 46 9.13 6.62 13.21
N VAL A 47 8.46 5.95 12.26
CA VAL A 47 8.07 4.55 12.41
C VAL A 47 9.05 3.67 11.65
N LYS A 48 9.82 2.87 12.38
CA LYS A 48 10.61 1.78 11.79
C LYS A 48 9.67 0.65 11.37
N ILE A 49 9.54 0.44 10.06
CA ILE A 49 8.85 -0.73 9.51
C ILE A 49 9.77 -1.94 9.76
N PRO A 50 9.34 -2.95 10.55
CA PRO A 50 10.16 -4.12 10.80
C PRO A 50 10.37 -4.92 9.52
N GLU A 51 11.53 -5.55 9.39
CA GLU A 51 11.78 -6.42 8.24
C GLU A 51 10.88 -7.67 8.27
N ALA A 52 10.66 -8.27 7.11
CA ALA A 52 9.79 -9.44 6.97
C ALA A 52 10.17 -10.57 7.95
N TYR A 53 11.46 -10.85 8.12
CA TYR A 53 11.93 -11.88 9.04
C TYR A 53 11.79 -11.50 10.52
N GLU A 54 12.00 -10.23 10.89
CA GLU A 54 11.78 -9.77 12.28
C GLU A 54 10.32 -10.03 12.69
N ARG A 55 9.38 -9.74 11.79
CA ARG A 55 7.96 -10.01 11.99
C ARG A 55 7.66 -11.50 12.10
N LEU A 56 8.14 -12.32 11.17
CA LEU A 56 7.88 -13.78 11.17
C LEU A 56 8.45 -14.49 12.40
N ILE A 57 9.63 -14.09 12.87
CA ILE A 57 10.22 -14.64 14.10
C ILE A 57 9.37 -14.25 15.31
N LEU A 58 8.95 -12.99 15.40
CA LEU A 58 8.08 -12.53 16.48
C LEU A 58 6.74 -13.29 16.51
N ASP A 59 6.16 -13.52 15.34
CA ASP A 59 4.90 -14.27 15.22
C ASP A 59 5.08 -15.75 15.62
N THR A 60 6.24 -16.35 15.30
CA THR A 60 6.61 -17.70 15.77
C THR A 60 6.67 -17.77 17.30
N ILE A 61 7.28 -16.78 17.96
CA ILE A 61 7.38 -16.69 19.42
C ILE A 61 5.99 -16.52 20.06
N ARG A 62 5.10 -15.76 19.40
CA ARG A 62 3.72 -15.54 19.84
C ARG A 62 2.78 -16.70 19.53
N GLY A 63 3.23 -17.70 18.76
CA GLY A 63 2.38 -18.80 18.28
C GLY A 63 1.36 -18.37 17.24
N ASP A 64 1.56 -17.22 16.59
CA ASP A 64 0.69 -16.72 15.53
C ASP A 64 1.13 -17.28 14.16
N GLN A 65 0.24 -18.00 13.49
CA GLN A 65 0.48 -18.66 12.21
C GLN A 65 -0.16 -17.94 11.02
N GLN A 66 -0.69 -16.73 11.19
CA GLN A 66 -1.40 -16.02 10.12
C GLN A 66 -0.54 -15.68 8.89
N HIS A 67 0.76 -15.44 9.08
CA HIS A 67 1.69 -15.10 7.98
C HIS A 67 2.44 -16.31 7.41
N PHE A 68 2.09 -17.53 7.84
CA PHE A 68 2.69 -18.76 7.36
C PHE A 68 1.76 -19.48 6.41
N VAL A 69 2.34 -19.99 5.33
CA VAL A 69 1.60 -20.79 4.35
C VAL A 69 1.11 -22.07 5.00
N ARG A 70 -0.18 -22.36 4.85
CA ARG A 70 -0.79 -23.58 5.40
C ARG A 70 -0.56 -24.78 4.49
N ARG A 71 -0.66 -25.99 5.06
CA ARG A 71 -0.46 -27.24 4.31
C ARG A 71 -1.47 -27.45 3.17
N ASP A 72 -2.66 -26.86 3.28
CA ASP A 72 -3.72 -26.87 2.27
C ASP A 72 -3.53 -25.82 1.17
N GLU A 73 -2.83 -24.72 1.45
CA GLU A 73 -2.44 -23.71 0.43
C GLU A 73 -1.25 -24.17 -0.44
N LEU A 74 -0.46 -25.14 0.05
CA LEU A 74 0.69 -25.72 -0.66
C LEU A 74 0.33 -26.81 -1.67
N LYS A 75 -0.94 -27.22 -1.75
CA LYS A 75 -1.41 -28.23 -2.71
C LYS A 75 -1.78 -27.61 -4.04
#